data_AF-A0A2D9M8R9-F1
#
_entry.id   AF-A0A2D9M8R9-F1
#
_cell.length_a   1.000
_cell.length_b   1.000
_cell.length_c   1.000
_cell.angle_alpha   90.00
_cell.angle_beta   90.00
_cell.angle_gamma   90.00
#
_symmetry.space_group_name_H-M   'P 1'
#
loop_
_entity.id
_entity.type
_entity.pdbx_description
1 polymer ?
#
loop_
_entity_poly.entity_id
_entity_poly.type
_entity_poly.pdbx_seq_one_letter_code
_entity_poly.pdbx_strand_id
1 'polypeptide(L)'
;MDEEFVESISVPVDVEMIAIALDADLALRMDAHLLELQQNPECPDRLKLLPLWALRSNLLGEALTQMFELGDITEMWRGSDD
;
A
#
# COMPACT_ATOMS: atom_id res chain seq x y z
N MET A 1 33.25 -18.50 -1.78
CA MET A 1 31.84 -18.33 -1.39
C MET A 1 31.51 -16.94 -1.85
N ASP A 2 30.80 -16.83 -2.96
CA ASP A 2 30.42 -15.54 -3.52
C ASP A 2 29.30 -15.00 -2.64
N GLU A 3 29.56 -13.88 -1.96
CA GLU A 3 28.55 -13.18 -1.17
C GLU A 3 27.51 -12.62 -2.14
N GLU A 4 26.34 -13.27 -2.17
CA GLU A 4 25.19 -12.84 -2.95
C GLU A 4 24.74 -11.48 -2.39
N PHE A 5 25.01 -10.40 -3.13
CA PHE A 5 24.58 -9.06 -2.77
C PHE A 5 23.04 -9.02 -2.81
N VAL A 6 22.42 -9.11 -1.63
CA VAL A 6 20.98 -8.87 -1.49
C VAL A 6 20.77 -7.38 -1.68
N GLU A 7 20.19 -6.99 -2.82
CA GLU A 7 19.79 -5.61 -3.07
C GLU A 7 18.80 -5.19 -1.97
N SER A 8 19.21 -4.26 -1.11
CA SER A 8 18.38 -3.75 -0.03
C SER A 8 17.70 -2.47 -0.47
N ILE A 9 16.37 -2.42 -0.36
CA ILE A 9 15.63 -1.19 -0.61
C ILE A 9 15.75 -0.32 0.64
N SER A 10 16.39 0.84 0.49
CA SER A 10 16.40 1.85 1.53
C SER A 10 15.01 2.45 1.64
N VAL A 11 14.25 2.02 2.66
CA VAL A 11 13.00 2.70 3.03
C VAL A 11 13.39 4.03 3.69
N PRO A 12 12.78 5.17 3.29
CA PRO A 12 13.05 6.45 3.91
C PRO A 12 12.89 6.39 5.44
N VAL A 13 13.78 7.04 6.18
CA VAL A 13 13.77 7.01 7.66
C VAL A 13 12.69 7.95 8.22
N ASP A 14 12.23 8.91 7.41
CA ASP A 14 11.21 9.92 7.77
C ASP A 14 9.81 9.48 7.33
N VAL A 15 9.41 8.25 7.68
CA VAL A 15 8.04 7.77 7.44
C VAL A 15 7.20 7.98 8.69
N GLU A 16 6.19 8.84 8.60
CA GLU A 16 5.18 8.98 9.65
C GLU A 16 4.26 7.75 9.64
N MET A 17 4.24 7.04 10.76
CA MET A 17 3.42 5.85 10.91
C MET A 17 2.06 6.22 11.52
N ILE A 18 0.98 5.91 10.80
CA ILE A 18 -0.39 6.13 11.24
C ILE A 18 -1.00 4.79 11.65
N ALA A 19 -1.63 4.75 12.82
CA ALA A 19 -2.41 3.60 13.25
C ALA A 19 -3.81 3.64 12.63
N ILE A 20 -4.18 2.59 11.91
CA ILE A 20 -5.51 2.43 11.29
C ILE A 20 -6.16 1.19 11.88
N ALA A 21 -7.38 1.34 12.40
CA ALA A 21 -8.19 0.22 12.81
C ALA A 21 -8.81 -0.45 11.58
N LEU A 22 -8.49 -1.72 11.37
CA LEU A 22 -9.07 -2.55 10.32
C LEU A 22 -9.80 -3.72 10.94
N ASP A 23 -10.89 -4.14 10.27
CA ASP A 23 -11.50 -5.42 10.55
C ASP A 23 -10.48 -6.56 10.33
N ALA A 24 -10.53 -7.59 11.18
CA ALA A 24 -9.55 -8.66 11.17
C ALA A 24 -9.57 -9.48 9.87
N ASP A 25 -10.76 -9.77 9.33
CA ASP A 25 -10.91 -10.51 8.08
C ASP A 25 -10.45 -9.68 6.89
N LEU A 26 -10.70 -8.37 6.93
CA LEU A 26 -10.17 -7.44 5.91
C LEU A 26 -8.63 -7.40 5.94
N ALA A 27 -8.03 -7.26 7.12
CA ALA A 27 -6.58 -7.23 7.27
C ALA A 27 -5.93 -8.54 6.77
N LEU A 28 -6.51 -9.69 7.11
CA LEU A 28 -6.01 -10.99 6.69
C LEU A 28 -6.09 -11.18 5.16
N ARG A 29 -7.23 -10.83 4.54
CA ARG A 29 -7.40 -10.95 3.08
C ARG A 29 -6.45 -10.03 2.33
N MET A 30 -6.25 -8.82 2.84
CA MET A 30 -5.30 -7.87 2.26
C MET A 30 -3.87 -8.44 2.28
N ASP A 31 -3.44 -9.00 3.41
CA ASP A 31 -2.12 -9.62 3.53
C ASP A 31 -1.95 -10.82 2.60
N ALA A 32 -2.98 -11.67 2.47
CA ALA A 32 -2.95 -12.80 1.56
C ALA A 32 -2.75 -12.36 0.10
N HIS A 33 -3.48 -11.34 -0.35
CA HIS A 33 -3.33 -10.81 -1.71
C HIS A 33 -1.98 -10.15 -1.96
N LEU A 34 -1.45 -9.42 -0.97
CA LEU A 34 -0.12 -8.82 -1.09
C LEU A 34 0.98 -9.88 -1.17
N LEU A 35 0.86 -10.97 -0.42
CA LEU A 35 1.78 -12.11 -0.49
C LEU A 35 1.69 -12.83 -1.84
N GLU A 36 0.48 -13.07 -2.34
CA GLU A 36 0.26 -13.61 -3.69
C GLU A 36 0.90 -12.74 -4.76
N LEU A 37 0.77 -11.41 -4.63
CA LEU A 37 1.39 -10.45 -5.53
C LEU A 37 2.92 -10.53 -5.49
N GLN A 38 3.54 -10.66 -4.33
CA GLN A 38 5.00 -10.82 -4.21
C GLN A 38 5.51 -12.15 -4.80
N GLN A 39 4.68 -13.19 -4.76
CA GLN A 39 5.01 -14.51 -5.32
C GLN A 39 4.77 -14.59 -6.83
N ASN A 40 4.08 -13.60 -7.42
CA ASN A 40 3.82 -13.57 -8.85
C ASN A 40 5.15 -13.43 -9.63
N PRO A 41 5.41 -14.28 -10.64
CA PRO A 41 6.61 -14.18 -11.48
C PRO A 41 6.81 -12.81 -12.14
N GLU A 42 5.71 -12.17 -12.53
CA GLU A 42 5.68 -10.87 -13.19
C GLU A 42 5.81 -9.69 -12.21
N CYS A 43 5.83 -9.97 -10.90
CA CYS A 43 6.01 -8.91 -9.90
C CYS A 43 7.40 -8.27 -10.07
N PRO A 44 7.50 -6.94 -10.16
CA PRO A 44 8.79 -6.24 -10.19
C PRO A 44 9.67 -6.64 -8.99
N ASP A 45 10.94 -6.94 -9.22
CA ASP A 45 11.83 -7.43 -8.17
C ASP A 45 11.94 -6.47 -6.98
N ARG A 46 11.82 -5.15 -7.24
CA ARG A 46 11.74 -4.14 -6.19
C ARG A 46 10.55 -4.33 -5.25
N LEU A 47 9.39 -4.77 -5.74
CA LEU A 47 8.23 -5.02 -4.88
C LEU A 47 8.37 -6.34 -4.09
N LYS A 48 9.07 -7.33 -4.64
CA LYS A 48 9.37 -8.58 -3.93
C LYS A 48 10.28 -8.38 -2.72
N LEU A 49 11.16 -7.38 -2.79
CA LEU A 49 12.11 -7.02 -1.73
C LEU A 49 11.50 -6.15 -0.62
N LEU A 50 10.30 -5.60 -0.84
CA LEU A 50 9.64 -4.78 0.19
C LEU A 50 9.07 -5.65 1.30
N PRO A 51 9.18 -5.22 2.57
CA PRO A 51 8.49 -5.88 3.65
C PRO A 51 6.97 -5.69 3.50
N LEU A 52 6.20 -6.68 3.96
CA LEU A 52 4.73 -6.69 3.80
C LEU A 52 4.06 -5.43 4.36
N TRP A 53 4.58 -4.88 5.47
CA TRP A 53 4.04 -3.65 6.06
C TRP A 53 4.15 -2.45 5.12
N ALA A 54 5.22 -2.35 4.32
CA ALA A 54 5.42 -1.22 3.40
C ALA A 54 4.47 -1.31 2.21
N LEU A 55 4.25 -2.53 1.70
CA LEU A 55 3.22 -2.79 0.69
C LEU A 55 1.82 -2.45 1.21
N ARG A 56 1.52 -2.86 2.46
CA ARG A 56 0.25 -2.56 3.12
C ARG A 56 0.04 -1.05 3.28
N SER A 57 1.06 -0.33 3.75
CA SER A 57 1.01 1.13 3.91
C SER A 57 0.77 1.85 2.58
N ASN A 58 1.43 1.42 1.51
CA ASN A 58 1.23 2.00 0.18
C ASN A 58 -0.19 1.74 -0.34
N LEU A 59 -0.69 0.49 -0.20
CA LEU A 59 -2.04 0.14 -0.64
C LEU A 59 -3.11 0.93 0.12
N LEU A 60 -2.99 1.04 1.45
CA LEU A 60 -3.92 1.80 2.27
C LEU A 60 -3.83 3.30 1.98
N GLY A 61 -2.62 3.84 1.81
CA GLY A 61 -2.41 5.26 1.48
C GLY A 61 -3.06 5.64 0.15
N GLU A 62 -2.92 4.79 -0.87
CA GLU A 62 -3.55 4.99 -2.18
C GLU A 62 -5.09 4.91 -2.07
N ALA A 63 -5.61 3.89 -1.38
CA ALA A 63 -7.06 3.73 -1.19
C ALA A 63 -7.68 4.93 -0.47
N LEU A 64 -7.01 5.44 0.58
CA LEU A 64 -7.46 6.63 1.30
C LEU A 64 -7.41 7.88 0.41
N THR A 65 -6.34 8.07 -0.36
CA THR A 65 -6.21 9.19 -1.30
C THR A 65 -7.37 9.20 -2.29
N GLN A 66 -7.65 8.06 -2.93
CA GLN A 66 -8.78 7.94 -3.86
C GLN A 66 -10.13 8.20 -3.20
N MET A 67 -10.32 7.77 -1.94
CA MET A 67 -11.55 8.05 -1.21
C MET A 67 -11.74 9.55 -0.94
N PHE A 68 -10.68 10.27 -0.58
CA PHE A 68 -10.75 11.72 -0.40
C PHE A 68 -11.02 12.44 -1.72
N GLU A 69 -10.31 12.09 -2.79
CA GLU A 69 -10.53 12.68 -4.11
C GLU A 69 -11.97 12.46 -4.61
N LEU A 70 -12.53 11.26 -4.42
CA LEU A 70 -13.92 10.96 -4.77
C LEU A 70 -14.92 11.71 -3.88
N GLY A 71 -14.62 11.88 -2.59
CA GLY A 71 -15.40 12.68 -1.66
C GLY A 71 -15.47 14.14 -2.09
N ASP A 72 -14.32 14.73 -2.40
CA ASP A 72 -14.19 16.12 -2.88
C ASP A 72 -14.95 16.31 -4.20
N ILE A 73 -14.83 15.37 -5.15
CA ILE A 73 -15.63 15.40 -6.39
C ILE A 73 -17.12 15.36 -6.05
N THR A 74 -17.55 14.47 -5.17
CA THR A 74 -18.98 14.37 -4.81
C THR A 74 -19.50 15.65 -4.14
N GLU A 75 -18.70 16.31 -3.30
CA GLU A 75 -19.04 17.60 -2.69
C GLU A 75 -19.08 18.75 -3.69
N MET A 76 -18.12 18.82 -4.63
CA MET A 76 -18.12 19.82 -5.70
C MET A 76 -19.38 19.74 -6.57
N TRP A 77 -19.86 18.53 -6.87
CA TRP A 77 -21.08 18.35 -7.66
C TRP A 77 -22.33 18.77 -6.88
N ARG A 78 -22.37 18.52 -5.57
CA ARG A 78 -23.48 19.01 -4.72
C ARG A 78 -23.52 20.52 -4.59
N GLY A 79 -22.37 21.19 -4.62
CA GLY A 79 -22.27 22.66 -4.58
C GLY A 79 -22.52 23.36 -5.92
N SER A 80 -22.77 22.60 -7.00
CA SER A 80 -23.01 23.11 -8.36
C SER A 80 -24.51 23.20 -8.72
N ASP A 81 -25.39 22.73 -7.84
CA ASP A 81 -26.86 22.70 -8.04
C ASP A 81 -27.60 23.88 -7.35
N ASP A 82 -26.87 24.85 -6.77
CA ASP A 82 -27.38 26.15 -6.27
C ASP A 82 -27.05 27.29 -7.26
#